data_AF-A0A1T4TPM0-F1
#
_entry.id   AF-A0A1T4TPM0-F1
#
_cell.length_a   1.000
_cell.length_b   1.000
_cell.length_c   1.000
_cell.angle_alpha   90.00
_cell.angle_beta   90.00
_cell.angle_gamma   90.00
#
_symmetry.space_group_name_H-M   'P 1'
#
loop_
_entity.id
_entity.type
_entity.pdbx_description
1 polymer ?
#
loop_
_entity_poly.entity_id
_entity_poly.type
_entity_poly.pdbx_seq_one_letter_code
_entity_poly.pdbx_strand_id
1 'polypeptide(L)'
;KWIDAPAIPDAYVVNGGQMLQRWTNDFFLATPHRAVNRSGGERYAIPFFCDSNIDWPIAAVPTTVGPDKPPKYPTTYYTDYMVWYQKRNYDVLNQAQDAA
;
A
#
# COMPACT_ATOMS: atom_id res chain seq x y z
N LYS A 1 -12.52 -0.97 -13.15
CA LYS A 1 -12.90 0.37 -13.66
C LYS A 1 -12.12 1.43 -12.89
N TRP A 2 -11.55 2.43 -13.55
CA TRP A 2 -10.97 3.59 -12.86
C TRP A 2 -12.05 4.62 -12.57
N ILE A 3 -12.02 5.22 -11.39
CA ILE A 3 -12.90 6.31 -10.98
C ILE A 3 -12.06 7.47 -10.47
N ASP A 4 -12.54 8.70 -10.70
CA ASP A 4 -11.88 9.89 -10.19
C ASP A 4 -12.24 10.06 -8.70
N ALA A 5 -11.23 10.29 -7.86
CA ALA A 5 -11.45 10.62 -6.45
C ALA A 5 -11.93 12.08 -6.35
N PRO A 6 -13.02 12.36 -5.61
CA PRO A 6 -13.55 13.72 -5.49
C PRO A 6 -12.57 14.61 -4.71
N ALA A 7 -12.36 15.83 -5.19
CA ALA A 7 -11.65 16.87 -4.46
C ALA A 7 -12.66 17.65 -3.61
N ILE A 8 -12.78 17.28 -2.33
CA ILE A 8 -13.67 17.94 -1.38
C ILE A 8 -12.86 19.00 -0.62
N PRO A 9 -13.28 20.28 -0.59
CA PRO A 9 -12.62 21.32 0.21
C PRO A 9 -12.48 20.91 1.68
N ASP A 10 -11.36 21.27 2.29
CA ASP A 10 -11.05 21.01 3.71
C ASP A 10 -11.13 19.53 4.14
N ALA A 11 -10.97 18.60 3.19
CA ALA A 11 -11.00 17.17 3.44
C ALA A 11 -9.67 16.49 3.08
N TYR A 12 -9.38 15.41 3.80
CA TYR A 12 -8.33 14.47 3.43
C TYR A 12 -8.90 13.31 2.62
N VAL A 13 -8.17 12.92 1.58
CA VAL A 13 -8.39 11.63 0.92
C VAL A 13 -7.56 10.59 1.68
N VAL A 14 -8.24 9.63 2.30
CA VAL A 14 -7.60 8.53 3.06
C VAL A 14 -7.72 7.24 2.27
N ASN A 15 -6.63 6.49 2.17
CA ASN A 15 -6.62 5.16 1.57
C ASN A 15 -5.89 4.16 2.48
N GLY A 16 -6.15 2.87 2.25
CA GLY A 16 -5.45 1.78 2.90
C GLY A 16 -4.26 1.31 2.06
N GLY A 17 -3.11 1.16 2.71
CA GLY A 17 -1.92 0.56 2.13
C GLY A 17 -1.88 -0.98 2.25
N GLN A 18 -0.84 -1.59 1.67
CA GLN A 18 -0.66 -3.04 1.70
C GLN A 18 -0.40 -3.59 3.11
N MET A 19 0.15 -2.78 4.03
CA MET A 19 0.27 -3.15 5.45
C MET A 19 -1.09 -3.35 6.11
N LEU A 20 -2.02 -2.40 5.93
CA LEU A 20 -3.37 -2.52 6.44
C LEU A 20 -4.10 -3.74 5.85
N GLN A 21 -3.92 -4.00 4.55
CA GLN A 21 -4.48 -5.18 3.91
C GLN A 21 -4.00 -6.48 4.55
N ARG A 22 -2.69 -6.60 4.80
CA ARG A 22 -2.09 -7.78 5.45
C ARG A 22 -2.56 -7.94 6.89
N TRP A 23 -2.52 -6.86 7.68
CA TRP A 23 -3.00 -6.87 9.05
C TRP A 23 -4.46 -7.28 9.16
N THR A 24 -5.29 -6.89 8.19
CA THR A 24 -6.72 -7.17 8.27
C THR A 24 -7.16 -8.42 7.51
N ASN A 25 -6.21 -9.23 7.04
CA ASN A 25 -6.50 -10.46 6.30
C ASN A 25 -7.44 -10.22 5.11
N ASP A 26 -7.18 -9.12 4.37
CA ASP A 26 -7.98 -8.55 3.27
C ASP A 26 -9.36 -7.98 3.64
N PHE A 27 -9.63 -7.68 4.92
CA PHE A 27 -10.87 -6.96 5.26
C PHE A 27 -10.86 -5.53 4.70
N PHE A 28 -9.71 -4.86 4.75
CA PHE A 28 -9.43 -3.67 3.96
C PHE A 28 -8.51 -4.02 2.79
N LEU A 29 -8.78 -3.46 1.61
CA LEU A 29 -8.00 -3.72 0.42
C LEU A 29 -7.09 -2.54 0.09
N ALA A 30 -5.85 -2.83 -0.33
CA ALA A 30 -4.94 -1.84 -0.88
C ALA A 30 -5.39 -1.49 -2.31
N THR A 31 -6.18 -0.43 -2.43
CA THR A 31 -6.80 -0.05 -3.70
C THR A 31 -5.77 0.58 -4.63
N PRO A 32 -5.57 0.05 -5.86
CA PRO A 32 -4.70 0.67 -6.84
C PRO A 32 -5.16 2.10 -7.15
N HIS A 33 -4.23 3.05 -7.12
CA HIS A 33 -4.49 4.45 -7.41
C HIS A 33 -3.36 5.04 -8.26
N ARG A 34 -3.68 6.10 -9.01
CA ARG A 34 -2.72 6.83 -9.86
C ARG A 34 -3.04 8.31 -9.85
N ALA A 35 -2.01 9.14 -9.99
CA ALA A 35 -2.16 10.57 -10.17
C ALA A 35 -2.03 10.93 -11.65
N VAL A 36 -2.98 11.72 -12.17
CA VAL A 36 -2.90 12.31 -13.50
C VAL A 36 -3.11 13.82 -13.35
N ASN A 37 -2.12 14.63 -13.71
CA ASN A 37 -2.27 16.07 -13.70
C ASN A 37 -3.02 16.54 -14.96
N ARG A 38 -4.27 16.98 -14.79
CA ARG A 38 -5.12 17.53 -15.87
C ARG A 38 -5.33 19.04 -15.77
N SER A 39 -4.65 19.71 -14.84
CA SER A 39 -4.92 21.13 -14.52
C SER A 39 -4.38 22.12 -15.56
N GLY A 40 -3.49 21.68 -16.46
CA GLY A 40 -2.76 22.57 -17.38
C GLY A 40 -1.65 23.37 -16.69
N GLY A 41 -1.50 23.26 -15.37
CA GLY A 41 -0.46 23.88 -14.58
C GLY A 41 0.11 22.93 -13.52
N GLU A 42 0.69 23.49 -12.46
CA GLU A 42 1.24 22.71 -11.36
C GLU A 42 0.13 22.15 -10.47
N ARG A 43 0.32 20.93 -9.99
CA ARG A 43 -0.58 20.28 -9.03
C ARG A 43 0.25 19.74 -7.87
N TYR A 44 0.01 20.27 -6.68
CA TYR A 44 0.68 19.84 -5.46
C TYR A 44 -0.09 18.72 -4.75
N ALA A 45 0.65 17.81 -4.11
CA ALA A 45 0.11 16.80 -3.21
C ALA A 45 1.05 16.69 -2.01
N ILE A 46 0.48 16.65 -0.80
CA ILE A 46 1.23 16.60 0.45
C ILE A 46 0.80 15.32 1.17
N PRO A 47 1.38 14.15 0.82
CA PRO A 47 0.98 12.89 1.43
C PRO A 47 1.60 12.73 2.82
N PHE A 48 0.82 12.13 3.72
CA PHE A 48 1.32 11.57 4.97
C PHE A 48 1.14 10.06 4.93
N PHE A 49 2.20 9.33 5.28
CA PHE A 49 2.20 7.86 5.34
C PHE A 49 2.32 7.43 6.80
N CYS A 50 1.34 6.65 7.26
CA CYS A 50 1.30 6.09 8.59
C CYS A 50 1.63 4.61 8.52
N ASP A 51 2.87 4.28 8.84
CA ASP A 51 3.42 2.92 8.81
C ASP A 51 3.83 2.44 10.20
N SER A 52 4.14 1.15 10.32
CA SER A 52 4.61 0.57 11.58
C SER A 52 6.07 0.87 11.87
N ASN A 53 6.48 0.58 13.10
CA ASN A 53 7.91 0.54 13.44
C ASN A 53 8.63 -0.57 12.62
N ILE A 54 9.94 -0.41 12.44
CA ILE A 54 10.79 -1.22 11.56
C ILE A 54 10.87 -2.70 11.99
N ASP A 55 10.74 -2.95 13.29
CA ASP A 55 10.84 -4.24 13.97
C ASP A 55 9.47 -4.79 14.38
N TRP A 56 8.39 -4.10 14.02
CA TRP A 56 7.05 -4.54 14.35
C TRP A 56 6.59 -5.68 13.41
N PRO A 57 6.04 -6.79 13.94
CA PRO A 57 5.54 -7.87 13.12
C PRO A 57 4.28 -7.46 12.36
N ILE A 58 4.28 -7.73 11.06
CA ILE A 58 3.14 -7.63 10.17
C ILE A 58 2.47 -9.00 10.08
N ALA A 59 1.54 -9.25 11.01
CA ALA A 59 0.72 -10.45 11.08
C ALA A 59 -0.77 -10.08 11.10
N ALA A 60 -1.62 -10.96 10.57
CA ALA A 60 -3.06 -10.74 10.61
C ALA A 60 -3.55 -10.59 12.07
N VAL A 61 -4.36 -9.56 12.34
CA VAL A 61 -4.83 -9.24 13.69
C VAL A 61 -5.89 -10.27 14.14
N PRO A 62 -6.00 -10.56 15.45
CA PRO A 62 -6.84 -11.65 15.95
C PRO A 62 -8.30 -11.61 15.52
N THR A 63 -8.88 -10.41 15.35
CA THR A 63 -10.28 -10.23 14.94
C THR A 63 -10.54 -10.54 13.45
N THR A 64 -9.50 -10.85 12.68
CA THR A 64 -9.59 -11.08 11.23
C THR A 64 -9.23 -12.50 10.81
N VAL A 65 -8.96 -13.36 11.78
CA VAL A 65 -8.59 -14.77 11.63
C VAL A 65 -9.44 -15.65 12.55
N GLY A 66 -9.53 -16.94 12.24
CA GLY A 66 -10.25 -17.92 13.04
C GLY A 66 -10.03 -19.34 12.51
N PRO A 67 -10.66 -20.36 13.14
CA PRO A 67 -10.50 -21.77 12.74
C PRO A 67 -10.76 -22.02 11.25
N ASP A 68 -11.82 -21.40 10.71
CA ASP A 68 -12.21 -21.53 9.30
C ASP A 68 -11.64 -20.42 8.40
N LYS A 69 -10.87 -19.49 8.98
CA LYS A 69 -10.26 -18.35 8.29
C LYS A 69 -8.82 -18.15 8.77
N PRO A 70 -7.87 -18.98 8.32
CA PRO A 70 -6.47 -18.80 8.68
C PRO A 70 -5.89 -17.49 8.12
N PRO A 71 -4.73 -17.02 8.62
CA PRO A 71 -4.00 -15.92 8.01
C PRO A 71 -3.68 -16.23 6.53
N LYS A 72 -4.01 -15.30 5.63
CA LYS A 72 -3.71 -15.44 4.19
C LYS A 72 -2.24 -15.17 3.84
N TYR A 73 -1.53 -14.48 4.72
CA TYR A 73 -0.15 -14.06 4.52
C TYR A 73 0.73 -14.61 5.65
N PRO A 74 1.96 -15.03 5.34
CA PRO A 74 2.94 -15.30 6.38
C PRO A 74 3.28 -14.00 7.12
N THR A 75 3.54 -14.13 8.42
CA THR A 75 4.10 -13.04 9.22
C THR A 75 5.42 -12.57 8.59
N THR A 76 5.57 -11.27 8.50
CA THR A 76 6.82 -10.61 8.05
C THR A 76 7.11 -9.43 8.98
N TYR A 77 8.24 -8.77 8.82
CA TYR A 77 8.55 -7.52 9.52
C TYR A 77 8.49 -6.36 8.53
N TYR A 78 8.24 -5.15 9.03
CA TYR A 78 8.11 -3.96 8.19
C TYR A 78 9.34 -3.78 7.28
N THR A 79 10.54 -3.89 7.86
CA THR A 79 11.81 -3.77 7.11
C THR A 79 11.89 -4.78 5.97
N ASP A 80 11.63 -6.06 6.24
CA ASP A 80 11.71 -7.12 5.23
C ASP A 80 10.71 -6.88 4.08
N TYR A 81 9.50 -6.48 4.44
CA TYR A 81 8.48 -6.16 3.46
C TYR A 81 8.88 -4.97 2.58
N MET A 82 9.41 -3.91 3.19
CA MET A 82 9.81 -2.70 2.44
C MET A 82 11.03 -2.96 1.55
N VAL A 83 11.98 -3.78 1.97
CA VAL A 83 13.10 -4.21 1.12
C VAL A 83 12.58 -4.97 -0.10
N TRP A 84 11.67 -5.92 0.10
CA TRP A 84 11.04 -6.64 -1.01
C TRP A 84 10.24 -5.68 -1.92
N TYR A 85 9.45 -4.79 -1.33
CA TYR A 85 8.61 -3.85 -2.07
C TYR A 85 9.44 -2.89 -2.93
N GLN A 86 10.54 -2.37 -2.39
CA GLN A 86 11.43 -1.47 -3.12
C GLN A 86 12.12 -2.19 -4.28
N LYS A 87 12.64 -3.40 -4.05
CA LYS A 87 13.23 -4.23 -5.12
C LYS A 87 12.21 -4.53 -6.22
N ARG A 88 10.98 -4.85 -5.85
CA ARG A 88 9.94 -5.18 -6.83
C ARG A 88 9.54 -3.98 -7.69
N ASN A 89 9.38 -2.80 -7.08
CA ASN A 89 8.73 -1.66 -7.75
C ASN A 89 9.71 -0.60 -8.26
N TYR A 90 10.90 -0.50 -7.68
CA TYR A 90 11.86 0.58 -7.94
C TYR A 90 13.26 0.10 -8.31
N ASP A 91 13.46 -1.21 -8.52
CA ASP A 91 14.73 -1.73 -9.04
C ASP A 91 14.84 -1.47 -10.55
N VAL A 92 15.12 -0.21 -10.87
CA VAL A 92 15.26 0.29 -12.24
C VAL A 92 16.42 -0.35 -13.00
N LEU A 93 17.41 -0.92 -12.28
CA LEU A 93 18.56 -1.58 -12.90
C LEU A 93 18.20 -2.97 -13.41
N ASN A 94 17.49 -3.78 -12.61
CA ASN A 94 17.03 -5.10 -13.05
C ASN A 94 15.87 -5.00 -14.05
N GLN A 95 14.96 -4.03 -13.91
CA GLN A 95 13.85 -3.84 -14.86
C GLN A 95 14.31 -3.49 -16.28
N ALA A 96 15.46 -2.81 -16.42
CA ALA A 96 16.05 -2.51 -17.74
C ALA A 96 16.71 -3.74 -18.39
N GLN A 97 17.11 -4.73 -17.59
CA GLN A 97 17.75 -5.97 -18.03
C GLN A 97 16.74 -7.01 -18.51
N ASP A 98 15.57 -7.09 -17.87
CA ASP A 98 14.48 -7.99 -18.26
C ASP A 98 13.66 -7.49 -19.48
N ALA A 99 13.83 -6.22 -19.85
CA ALA A 99 13.16 -5.60 -21.00
C ALA A 99 13.99 -5.62 -22.30
N ALA A 100 15.22 -6.17 -22.23
CA ALA A 100 16.15 -6.33 -23.36
C ALA A 100 16.17 -7.78 -23.87
#